data_AF-A0A9E7W7W0-F1
#
_entry.id   AF-A0A9E7W7W0-F1
#
_cell.length_a   1.000
_cell.length_b   1.000
_cell.length_c   1.000
_cell.angle_alpha   90.00
_cell.angle_beta   90.00
_cell.angle_gamma   90.00
#
_symmetry.space_group_name_H-M   'P 1'
#
loop_
_entity.id
_entity.type
_entity.pdbx_description
1 polymer ?
#
loop_
_entity_poly.entity_id
_entity_poly.type
_entity_poly.pdbx_seq_one_letter_code
_entity_poly.pdbx_strand_id
1 'polypeptide(L)'
;MPIEKNQVVLFHYSVSDEQGNVVEDSRGGEPNAYLHGHGGIIRGLEEALEGRDAGESFTVTVTPDKGYGPRKDDAIQRVPIKHLMGAKRWKPGMIAQVQTEQGPRHVLVAKVGHKFADVDTNHPMAGRTLTFDIEIIDVRPADAEEIAHGHVHGPGGHH
;
A
#
# COMPACT_ATOMS: atom_id res chain seq x y z
N MET A 1 5.98 -4.21 -25.14
CA MET A 1 5.63 -2.78 -25.07
C MET A 1 6.17 -2.30 -23.75
N PRO A 2 7.09 -1.32 -23.74
CA PRO A 2 7.65 -0.82 -22.51
C PRO A 2 6.58 -0.06 -21.71
N ILE A 3 6.63 -0.19 -20.39
CA ILE A 3 5.80 0.57 -19.46
C ILE A 3 6.15 2.05 -19.59
N GLU A 4 5.15 2.87 -19.89
CA GLU A 4 5.23 4.33 -20.00
C GLU A 4 4.01 4.99 -19.37
N LYS A 5 4.04 6.32 -19.22
CA LYS A 5 2.92 7.10 -18.68
C LYS A 5 1.61 6.82 -19.44
N ASN A 6 0.51 6.73 -18.68
CA ASN A 6 -0.85 6.42 -19.17
C ASN A 6 -1.02 4.98 -19.69
N GLN A 7 -0.24 4.04 -19.18
CA GLN A 7 -0.44 2.63 -19.43
C GLN A 7 -1.00 1.94 -18.18
N VAL A 8 -1.88 0.98 -18.41
CA VAL A 8 -2.37 0.06 -17.39
C VAL A 8 -1.44 -1.13 -17.35
N VAL A 9 -0.91 -1.40 -16.17
CA VAL A 9 0.02 -2.51 -15.94
C VAL A 9 -0.62 -3.49 -14.99
N LEU A 10 -0.73 -4.73 -15.44
CA LEU A 10 -1.14 -5.86 -14.62
C LEU A 10 0.10 -6.58 -14.13
N PHE A 11 0.24 -6.75 -12.82
CA PHE A 11 1.41 -7.38 -12.23
C PHE A 11 1.06 -8.15 -10.96
N HIS A 12 1.82 -9.20 -10.70
CA HIS A 12 1.90 -9.80 -9.38
C HIS A 12 3.13 -9.26 -8.66
N TYR A 13 3.01 -9.13 -7.35
CA TYR A 13 4.11 -8.81 -6.46
C TYR A 13 4.10 -9.72 -5.22
N SER A 14 5.30 -9.92 -4.67
CA SER A 14 5.53 -10.43 -3.33
C SER A 14 6.42 -9.44 -2.60
N VAL A 15 6.05 -9.05 -1.39
CA VAL A 15 6.82 -8.08 -0.60
C VAL A 15 7.38 -8.75 0.64
N SER A 16 8.68 -8.62 0.82
CA SER A 16 9.42 -9.16 1.96
C SER A 16 10.05 -8.05 2.80
N ASP A 17 10.15 -8.26 4.11
CA ASP A 17 10.89 -7.36 5.01
C ASP A 17 12.42 -7.57 4.90
N GLU A 18 13.22 -6.73 5.58
CA GLU A 18 14.69 -6.81 5.62
C GLU A 18 15.21 -8.17 6.13
N GLN A 19 14.42 -8.90 6.92
CA GLN A 19 14.77 -10.25 7.39
C GLN A 19 14.35 -11.35 6.40
N GLY A 20 13.78 -11.00 5.24
CA GLY A 20 13.32 -11.95 4.23
C GLY A 20 11.99 -12.62 4.54
N ASN A 21 11.24 -12.12 5.53
CA ASN A 21 9.88 -12.63 5.78
C ASN A 21 8.92 -12.02 4.78
N VAL A 22 8.17 -12.87 4.07
CA VAL A 22 7.09 -12.42 3.18
C VAL A 22 6.00 -11.79 4.04
N VAL A 23 5.74 -10.50 3.79
CA VAL A 23 4.73 -9.70 4.46
C VAL A 23 3.40 -9.81 3.71
N GLU A 24 3.44 -9.78 2.38
CA GLU A 24 2.26 -9.85 1.53
C GLU A 24 2.64 -10.44 0.17
N ASP A 25 1.72 -11.21 -0.42
CA ASP A 25 1.92 -11.89 -1.70
C ASP A 25 0.61 -11.89 -2.49
N SER A 26 0.67 -11.51 -3.76
CA SER A 26 -0.49 -11.44 -4.64
C SER A 26 -0.58 -12.57 -5.67
N ARG A 27 0.42 -13.47 -5.75
CA ARG A 27 0.47 -14.54 -6.78
C ARG A 27 -0.56 -15.63 -6.54
N GLY A 28 -1.19 -15.65 -5.37
CA GLY A 28 -2.30 -16.54 -5.04
C GLY A 28 -3.69 -16.04 -5.48
N GLY A 29 -3.79 -14.86 -6.10
CA GLY A 29 -5.06 -14.22 -6.44
C GLY A 29 -5.08 -13.59 -7.84
N GLU A 30 -5.93 -12.58 -8.03
CA GLU A 30 -5.96 -11.80 -9.27
C GLU A 30 -4.76 -10.84 -9.35
N PRO A 31 -4.21 -10.58 -10.55
CA PRO A 31 -3.12 -9.63 -10.72
C PRO A 31 -3.56 -8.22 -10.33
N ASN A 32 -2.65 -7.47 -9.74
CA ASN A 32 -2.90 -6.09 -9.39
C ASN A 32 -2.79 -5.24 -10.64
N ALA A 33 -3.75 -4.34 -10.83
CA ALA A 33 -3.74 -3.39 -11.94
C ALA A 33 -3.52 -1.97 -11.40
N TYR A 34 -2.60 -1.24 -12.02
CA TYR A 34 -2.41 0.18 -11.72
C TYR A 34 -2.19 0.98 -13.00
N LEU A 35 -2.43 2.30 -12.90
CA LEU A 35 -2.22 3.25 -13.97
C LEU A 35 -0.88 3.95 -13.76
N HIS A 36 0.05 3.75 -14.71
CA HIS A 36 1.41 4.25 -14.61
C HIS A 36 1.49 5.77 -14.82
N GLY A 37 2.17 6.47 -13.91
CA GLY A 37 2.37 7.92 -13.94
C GLY A 37 1.24 8.72 -13.28
N HIS A 38 0.38 8.06 -12.50
CA HIS A 38 -0.75 8.66 -11.78
C HIS A 38 -0.69 8.42 -10.26
N GLY A 39 0.39 7.83 -9.74
CA GLY A 39 0.58 7.64 -8.29
C GLY A 39 -0.33 6.56 -7.69
N GLY A 40 -0.72 5.56 -8.48
CA GLY A 40 -1.51 4.41 -8.00
C GLY A 40 -0.73 3.45 -7.11
N ILE A 41 0.60 3.52 -7.13
CA ILE A 41 1.52 2.70 -6.32
C ILE A 41 2.63 3.56 -5.70
N ILE A 42 3.41 2.97 -4.79
CA ILE A 42 4.55 3.66 -4.19
C ILE A 42 5.57 4.08 -5.25
N ARG A 43 6.14 5.27 -5.08
CA ARG A 43 7.04 5.90 -6.07
C ARG A 43 8.21 5.00 -6.46
N GLY A 44 8.85 4.34 -5.50
CA GLY A 44 9.99 3.47 -5.78
C GLY A 44 9.65 2.24 -6.63
N LEU A 45 8.40 1.79 -6.59
CA LEU A 45 7.90 0.69 -7.41
C LEU A 45 7.57 1.18 -8.82
N GLU A 46 6.91 2.34 -8.93
CA GLU A 46 6.61 2.99 -10.22
C GLU A 46 7.91 3.30 -10.99
N GLU A 47 8.91 3.90 -10.34
CA GLU A 47 10.22 4.19 -10.93
C GLU A 47 10.96 2.91 -11.41
N ALA A 48 10.73 1.76 -10.76
CA ALA A 48 11.39 0.51 -11.12
C ALA A 48 10.69 -0.25 -12.26
N LEU A 49 9.40 0.02 -12.45
CA LEU A 49 8.57 -0.54 -13.52
C LEU A 49 8.69 0.24 -14.83
N GLU A 50 9.00 1.54 -14.78
CA GLU A 50 9.22 2.37 -15.97
C GLU A 50 10.19 1.73 -16.96
N GLY A 51 9.78 1.62 -18.22
CA GLY A 51 10.58 1.04 -19.31
C GLY A 51 10.69 -0.49 -19.33
N ARG A 52 10.07 -1.21 -18.40
CA ARG A 52 10.01 -2.69 -18.40
C ARG A 52 8.93 -3.20 -19.34
N ASP A 53 9.08 -4.45 -19.81
CA ASP A 53 8.11 -5.06 -20.73
C ASP A 53 7.23 -6.11 -20.02
N ALA A 54 6.04 -6.36 -20.59
CA ALA A 54 5.17 -7.46 -20.16
C ALA A 54 5.88 -8.81 -20.25
N GLY A 55 5.67 -9.68 -19.26
CA GLY A 55 6.33 -10.97 -19.10
C GLY A 55 7.68 -10.91 -18.37
N GLU A 56 8.17 -9.73 -18.01
CA GLU A 56 9.39 -9.58 -17.23
C GLU A 56 9.13 -9.75 -15.72
N SER A 57 10.03 -10.48 -15.05
CA SER A 57 10.07 -10.58 -13.59
C SER A 57 11.38 -10.05 -13.04
N PHE A 58 11.29 -9.29 -11.95
CA PHE A 58 12.45 -8.70 -11.31
C PHE A 58 12.19 -8.37 -9.86
N THR A 59 13.27 -8.23 -9.10
CA THR A 59 13.21 -7.84 -7.70
C THR A 59 13.72 -6.41 -7.54
N VAL A 60 13.05 -5.59 -6.74
CA VAL A 60 13.45 -4.23 -6.39
C VAL A 60 13.35 -4.01 -4.89
N THR A 61 14.40 -3.43 -4.30
CA THR A 61 14.38 -3.00 -2.90
C THR A 61 13.99 -1.53 -2.82
N VAL A 62 12.90 -1.23 -2.11
CA VAL A 62 12.35 0.10 -1.93
C VAL A 62 12.60 0.55 -0.49
N THR A 63 13.31 1.67 -0.35
CA THR A 63 13.55 2.31 0.96
C THR A 63 12.29 3.01 1.45
N PRO A 64 12.17 3.30 2.77
CA PRO A 64 11.00 3.96 3.33
C PRO A 64 10.64 5.27 2.61
N ASP A 65 11.63 6.09 2.25
CA ASP A 65 11.44 7.38 1.58
C ASP A 65 10.73 7.25 0.21
N LYS A 66 10.99 6.15 -0.50
CA LYS A 66 10.36 5.84 -1.80
C LYS A 66 9.15 4.91 -1.69
N GLY A 67 8.90 4.37 -0.50
CA GLY A 67 7.83 3.42 -0.22
C GLY A 67 6.70 4.06 0.58
N TYR A 68 6.51 3.58 1.80
CA TYR A 68 5.43 4.01 2.71
C TYR A 68 5.81 5.21 3.61
N GLY A 69 6.90 5.89 3.30
CA GLY A 69 7.46 6.98 4.08
C GLY A 69 8.23 6.51 5.33
N PRO A 70 9.01 7.43 5.95
CA PRO A 70 9.60 7.17 7.25
C PRO A 70 8.49 7.05 8.30
N ARG A 71 8.71 6.15 9.28
CA ARG A 71 7.86 6.11 10.47
C ARG A 71 8.03 7.46 11.20
N LYS A 72 6.93 8.11 11.51
CA LYS A 72 6.91 9.35 12.28
C LYS A 72 6.63 9.02 13.73
N ASP A 73 7.61 9.22 14.62
CA ASP A 73 7.41 9.05 16.06
C ASP A 73 6.30 9.96 16.61
N ASP A 74 6.10 11.13 15.99
CA ASP A 74 5.05 12.09 16.35
C ASP A 74 3.66 11.73 15.77
N ALA A 75 3.56 10.70 14.91
CA ALA A 75 2.27 10.22 14.40
C ALA A 75 1.50 9.34 15.40
N ILE A 76 1.84 9.46 16.69
CA ILE A 76 1.07 8.93 17.81
C ILE A 76 -0.03 9.92 18.14
N GLN A 77 -1.27 9.52 17.94
CA GLN A 77 -2.44 10.30 18.31
C GLN A 77 -3.10 9.75 19.56
N ARG A 78 -3.49 10.65 20.45
CA ARG A 78 -4.25 10.29 21.63
C ARG A 78 -5.74 10.30 21.31
N VAL A 79 -6.35 9.12 21.26
CA VAL A 79 -7.76 8.95 20.94
C VAL A 79 -8.55 8.42 22.13
N PRO A 80 -9.81 8.87 22.33
CA PRO A 80 -10.68 8.29 23.34
C PRO A 80 -10.93 6.80 23.04
N ILE A 81 -10.87 5.94 24.06
CA ILE A 81 -11.04 4.49 23.88
C ILE A 81 -12.40 4.15 23.24
N LYS A 82 -13.42 4.97 23.49
CA LYS A 82 -14.76 4.85 22.89
C LYS A 82 -14.80 4.99 21.36
N HIS A 83 -13.78 5.60 20.74
CA HIS A 83 -13.68 5.75 19.29
C HIS A 83 -12.89 4.61 18.64
N LEU A 84 -12.25 3.75 19.44
CA LEU A 84 -11.59 2.56 18.95
C LEU A 84 -12.63 1.47 18.71
N MET A 85 -12.71 0.99 17.48
CA MET A 85 -13.56 -0.12 17.07
C MET A 85 -12.72 -1.36 16.75
N GLY A 86 -13.27 -2.54 17.01
CA GLY A 86 -12.64 -3.83 16.69
C GLY A 86 -12.35 -4.72 17.89
N ALA A 87 -12.36 -4.20 19.12
CA ALA A 87 -12.16 -5.00 20.33
C ALA A 87 -12.95 -4.50 21.54
N LYS A 88 -13.36 -5.44 22.40
CA LYS A 88 -14.04 -5.15 23.67
C LYS A 88 -13.05 -4.69 24.76
N ARG A 89 -11.77 -5.05 24.63
CA ARG A 89 -10.68 -4.67 25.54
C ARG A 89 -9.39 -4.49 24.75
N TRP A 90 -8.79 -3.31 24.87
CA TRP A 90 -7.60 -2.93 24.12
C TRP A 90 -6.31 -3.30 24.87
N LYS A 91 -5.29 -3.69 24.12
CA LYS A 91 -3.92 -3.90 24.58
C LYS A 91 -2.94 -3.26 23.59
N PRO A 92 -1.75 -2.83 24.05
CA PRO A 92 -0.66 -2.45 23.16
C PRO A 92 -0.37 -3.55 22.11
N GLY A 93 -0.12 -3.15 20.87
CA GLY A 93 0.12 -4.03 19.73
C GLY A 93 -1.13 -4.50 18.97
N MET A 94 -2.34 -4.18 19.45
CA MET A 94 -3.57 -4.49 18.73
C MET A 94 -3.84 -3.48 17.61
N ILE A 95 -4.38 -3.94 16.48
CA ILE A 95 -4.90 -3.05 15.43
C ILE A 95 -6.31 -2.63 15.82
N ALA A 96 -6.56 -1.32 15.84
CA ALA A 96 -7.86 -0.72 16.07
C ALA A 96 -8.32 0.02 14.81
N GLN A 97 -9.64 0.13 14.63
CA GLN A 97 -10.21 0.98 13.61
C GLN A 97 -10.72 2.28 14.27
N VAL A 98 -10.28 3.41 13.75
CA VAL A 98 -10.73 4.76 14.18
C VAL A 98 -11.42 5.45 13.02
N GLN A 99 -12.50 6.14 13.32
CA GLN A 99 -13.19 6.97 12.33
C GLN A 99 -12.53 8.34 12.29
N THR A 100 -11.94 8.67 11.14
CA THR A 100 -11.32 9.98 10.87
C THR A 100 -12.19 10.77 9.90
N GLU A 101 -11.92 12.06 9.71
CA GLU A 101 -12.60 12.89 8.70
C GLU A 101 -12.42 12.35 7.27
N GLN A 102 -11.33 11.60 7.02
CA GLN A 102 -11.06 10.95 5.74
C GLN A 102 -11.63 9.52 5.67
N GLY A 103 -12.49 9.14 6.62
CA GLY A 103 -13.08 7.80 6.72
C GLY A 103 -12.44 6.91 7.78
N PRO A 104 -12.88 5.64 7.88
CA PRO A 104 -12.30 4.68 8.81
C PRO A 104 -10.85 4.36 8.45
N ARG A 105 -9.95 4.40 9.44
CA ARG A 105 -8.53 4.04 9.31
C ARG A 105 -8.15 2.99 10.35
N HIS A 106 -7.27 2.08 9.96
CA HIS A 106 -6.60 1.18 10.89
C HIS A 106 -5.40 1.87 11.54
N VAL A 107 -5.27 1.71 12.84
CA VAL A 107 -4.21 2.28 13.67
C VAL A 107 -3.69 1.23 14.64
N LEU A 108 -2.41 1.28 14.98
CA LEU A 108 -1.82 0.35 15.95
C LEU A 108 -1.92 0.95 17.35
N VAL A 109 -2.50 0.23 18.30
CA VAL A 109 -2.56 0.70 19.69
C VAL A 109 -1.15 0.64 20.29
N ALA A 110 -0.53 1.79 20.52
CA ALA A 110 0.78 1.89 21.13
C ALA A 110 0.69 1.78 22.66
N LYS A 111 -0.31 2.43 23.25
CA LYS A 111 -0.52 2.42 24.71
C LYS A 111 -2.00 2.56 25.05
N VAL A 112 -2.44 1.87 26.10
CA VAL A 112 -3.83 1.95 26.58
C VAL A 112 -3.84 2.56 27.98
N GLY A 113 -4.57 3.66 28.15
CA GLY A 113 -4.87 4.27 29.43
C GLY A 113 -6.29 3.97 29.90
N HIS A 114 -6.80 4.75 30.87
CA HIS A 114 -8.13 4.53 31.46
C HIS A 114 -9.27 5.09 30.60
N LYS A 115 -9.08 6.28 30.01
CA LYS A 115 -10.08 6.95 29.15
C LYS A 115 -9.59 7.17 27.71
N PHE A 116 -8.27 7.18 27.52
CA PHE A 116 -7.61 7.46 26.26
C PHE A 116 -6.58 6.37 25.97
N ALA A 117 -6.37 6.12 24.69
CA ALA A 117 -5.31 5.27 24.18
C ALA A 117 -4.45 6.09 23.21
N ASP A 118 -3.16 5.82 23.22
CA ASP A 118 -2.22 6.37 22.25
C ASP A 118 -2.17 5.38 21.09
N VAL A 119 -2.54 5.82 19.90
CA VAL A 119 -2.57 5.02 18.68
C VAL A 119 -1.56 5.58 17.68
N ASP A 120 -0.82 4.67 17.09
CA ASP A 120 0.10 4.95 16.01
C ASP A 120 -0.68 4.94 14.68
N THR A 121 -0.66 6.09 14.01
CA THR A 121 -1.33 6.32 12.72
C THR A 121 -0.42 6.09 11.51
N ASN A 122 0.83 5.68 11.73
CA ASN A 122 1.73 5.30 10.65
C ASN A 122 1.17 4.11 9.88
N HIS A 123 1.48 4.06 8.58
CA HIS A 123 1.24 2.86 7.78
C HIS A 123 1.97 1.66 8.42
N PRO A 124 1.39 0.44 8.46
CA PRO A 124 2.02 -0.73 9.07
C PRO A 124 3.42 -1.05 8.50
N MET A 125 3.66 -0.65 7.25
CA MET A 125 4.92 -0.80 6.54
C MET A 125 5.82 0.45 6.55
N ALA A 126 5.40 1.55 7.20
CA ALA A 126 6.20 2.78 7.27
C ALA A 126 7.51 2.56 8.03
N GLY A 127 8.59 3.19 7.55
CA GLY A 127 9.92 3.09 8.14
C GLY A 127 10.66 1.78 7.88
N ARG A 128 10.09 0.83 7.12
CA ARG A 128 10.74 -0.43 6.75
C ARG A 128 11.27 -0.38 5.33
N THR A 129 12.47 -0.92 5.11
CA THR A 129 12.93 -1.23 3.76
C THR A 129 12.24 -2.50 3.30
N LEU A 130 11.67 -2.48 2.11
CA LEU A 130 10.87 -3.60 1.59
C LEU A 130 11.45 -4.08 0.28
N THR A 131 11.53 -5.39 0.10
CA THR A 131 11.95 -6.01 -1.15
C THR A 131 10.72 -6.53 -1.88
N PHE A 132 10.45 -5.97 -3.05
CA PHE A 132 9.35 -6.35 -3.92
C PHE A 132 9.86 -7.24 -5.03
N ASP A 133 9.29 -8.44 -5.14
CA ASP A 133 9.52 -9.35 -6.25
C ASP A 133 8.31 -9.30 -7.17
N ILE A 134 8.50 -8.69 -8.34
CA ILE A 134 7.45 -8.31 -9.27
C ILE A 134 7.49 -9.22 -10.49
N GLU A 135 6.30 -9.56 -10.98
CA GLU A 135 6.07 -10.25 -12.23
C GLU A 135 5.06 -9.45 -13.04
N ILE A 136 5.50 -8.87 -14.15
CA ILE A 136 4.62 -8.10 -15.05
C ILE A 136 3.86 -9.08 -15.93
N ILE A 137 2.54 -9.07 -15.83
CA ILE A 137 1.66 -9.99 -16.55
C ILE A 137 1.26 -9.39 -17.89
N ASP A 138 0.79 -8.16 -17.90
CA ASP A 138 0.32 -7.50 -19.11
C ASP A 138 0.49 -5.97 -19.02
N VAL A 139 0.67 -5.34 -20.18
CA VAL A 139 0.81 -3.89 -20.31
C VAL A 139 -0.05 -3.44 -21.49
N ARG A 140 -1.00 -2.57 -21.22
CA ARG A 140 -1.91 -2.01 -22.24
C ARG A 140 -2.01 -0.49 -22.12
N PRO A 141 -2.35 0.22 -23.20
CA PRO A 141 -2.74 1.63 -23.10
C PRO A 141 -4.01 1.76 -22.23
N ALA A 142 -4.05 2.82 -21.41
CA ALA A 142 -5.22 3.17 -20.63
C ALA A 142 -6.31 3.82 -21.51
N ASP A 143 -7.57 3.57 -21.18
CA ASP A 143 -8.70 4.25 -21.79
C ASP A 143 -8.75 5.72 -21.34
N ALA A 144 -9.39 6.57 -22.15
CA ALA A 144 -9.51 8.00 -21.85
C ALA A 144 -10.22 8.26 -20.51
N GLU A 145 -11.14 7.38 -20.11
CA GLU A 145 -11.84 7.44 -18.83
C GLU A 145 -10.91 7.10 -17.65
N GLU A 146 -10.06 6.08 -17.78
CA GLU A 146 -9.09 5.69 -16.76
C GLU A 146 -8.05 6.79 -16.53
N ILE A 147 -7.61 7.45 -17.61
CA ILE A 147 -6.70 8.61 -17.53
C ILE A 147 -7.41 9.79 -16.85
N ALA A 148 -8.67 10.05 -17.19
CA ALA A 148 -9.45 11.13 -16.58
C ALA A 148 -9.71 10.89 -15.08
N HIS A 149 -9.89 9.62 -14.69
CA HIS A 149 -10.17 9.23 -13.31
C HIS A 149 -8.89 8.94 -12.49
N GLY A 150 -7.74 8.80 -13.14
CA GLY A 150 -6.44 8.57 -12.50
C GLY A 150 -6.27 7.16 -11.91
N HIS A 151 -7.15 6.21 -12.23
CA HIS A 151 -7.06 4.83 -11.77
C HIS A 151 -7.66 3.86 -12.80
N VAL A 152 -7.23 2.60 -12.72
CA VAL A 152 -7.70 1.53 -13.59
C VAL A 152 -9.13 1.17 -13.21
N HIS A 153 -10.03 1.14 -14.19
CA HIS A 153 -11.30 0.46 -14.02
C HIS A 153 -11.02 -1.00 -14.34
N GLY A 154 -11.11 -1.89 -13.34
CA GLY A 154 -10.68 -3.30 -13.46
C GLY A 154 -11.26 -4.06 -14.65
N PRO A 155 -10.88 -5.32 -14.91
CA PRO A 155 -11.45 -6.12 -15.99
C PRO A 155 -12.95 -6.31 -15.74
N GLY A 156 -13.78 -5.42 -16.30
CA GLY A 156 -15.21 -5.34 -16.00
C GLY A 156 -15.64 -4.11 -15.18
N GLY A 157 -14.97 -2.97 -15.34
CA GLY A 157 -15.31 -1.64 -14.82
C GLY A 157 -16.64 -1.53 -14.08
N HIS A 158 -16.58 -1.47 -12.76
CA HIS A 158 -17.71 -1.05 -11.94
C HIS A 158 -17.25 0.00 -10.93
N HIS A 159 -18.06 1.07 -10.87
CA HIS A 159 -18.00 2.25 -10.02
C HIS A 159 -17.83 1.97 -8.52
#